data_AF-A0AAW0KS14-F1
#
_entry.id   AF-A0AAW0KS14-F1
#
_cell.length_a   1.000
_cell.length_b   1.000
_cell.length_c   1.000
_cell.angle_alpha   90.00
_cell.angle_beta   90.00
_cell.angle_gamma   90.00
#
_symmetry.space_group_name_H-M   'P 1'
#
loop_
_entity.id
_entity.type
_entity.pdbx_description
1 polymer ?
#
loop_
_entity_poly.entity_id
_entity_poly.type
_entity_poly.pdbx_seq_one_letter_code
_entity_poly.pdbx_strand_id
1 'polypeptide(L)'
;MKNQICTGVFALFFLLLVTKWSSVETQTCQPSGKIRGRKAPPGQCNKENDSDCCVQGKLYTIYKCSPQVSGHTKAKLTINSFEKGGDGDGPSECDNQYHSDDTPVVALSTGWFNNKQRCLNYITIYGNGRSVQAKVVDECESTMGCDADHDYQPPCPNNIVDASKAVWKALGIPESDWGDLDISWPDA
;
A
#
# COMPACT_ATOMS: atom_id res chain seq x y z
N MET A 1 4.04 -63.68 35.69
CA MET A 1 4.32 -62.26 35.97
C MET A 1 3.75 -61.44 34.82
N LYS A 2 2.63 -60.74 35.05
CA LYS A 2 2.00 -59.87 34.04
C LYS A 2 2.58 -58.47 34.21
N ASN A 3 3.36 -57.99 33.25
CA ASN A 3 3.82 -56.61 33.24
C ASN A 3 2.66 -55.71 32.84
N GLN A 4 2.07 -55.08 33.85
CA GLN A 4 1.06 -54.04 33.72
C GLN A 4 1.79 -52.77 33.29
N ILE A 5 1.92 -52.58 31.97
CA ILE A 5 2.51 -51.35 31.42
C ILE A 5 1.51 -50.22 31.70
N CYS A 6 2.00 -49.27 32.48
CA CYS A 6 1.27 -48.15 33.05
C CYS A 6 0.75 -47.22 31.94
N THR A 7 -0.48 -47.45 31.49
CA THR A 7 -1.18 -46.65 30.46
C THR A 7 -1.35 -45.18 30.84
N GLY A 8 -1.20 -44.84 32.13
CA GLY A 8 -1.24 -43.44 32.61
C GLY A 8 -0.06 -42.58 32.20
N VAL A 9 1.13 -43.16 31.97
CA VAL A 9 2.35 -42.37 31.67
C VAL A 9 2.36 -41.89 30.21
N PHE A 10 1.78 -42.67 29.28
CA PHE A 10 1.70 -42.30 27.87
C PHE A 10 0.67 -41.19 27.61
N ALA A 11 -0.41 -41.14 28.39
CA ALA A 11 -1.44 -40.10 28.27
C ALA A 11 -0.90 -38.73 28.72
N LEU A 12 -0.08 -38.67 29.77
CA LEU A 12 0.53 -37.42 30.25
C LEU A 12 1.53 -36.82 29.25
N PHE A 13 2.28 -37.66 28.53
CA PHE A 13 3.23 -37.17 27.51
C PHE A 13 2.53 -36.56 26.29
N PHE A 14 1.37 -37.10 25.90
CA PHE A 14 0.57 -36.52 24.82
C PHE A 14 -0.04 -35.17 25.22
N LEU A 15 -0.54 -35.01 26.46
CA LEU A 15 -1.10 -33.75 26.95
C LEU A 15 -0.07 -32.61 27.05
N LEU A 16 1.21 -32.91 27.30
CA LEU A 16 2.28 -31.91 27.34
C LEU A 16 2.75 -31.44 25.95
N LEU A 17 2.42 -32.18 24.87
CA LEU A 17 2.75 -31.80 23.50
C LEU A 17 1.71 -30.86 22.87
N VAL A 18 0.48 -30.81 23.39
CA VAL A 18 -0.61 -29.97 22.83
C VAL A 18 -0.56 -28.52 23.31
N THR A 19 0.28 -28.17 24.30
CA THR A 19 0.33 -26.80 24.87
C THR A 19 1.31 -25.86 24.16
N LYS A 20 2.04 -26.32 23.15
CA LYS A 20 2.80 -25.42 22.26
C LYS A 20 1.92 -24.90 21.13
N TRP A 21 0.84 -24.22 21.51
CA TRP A 21 0.21 -23.25 20.63
C TRP A 21 1.19 -22.09 20.53
N SER A 22 2.01 -22.06 19.48
CA SER A 22 2.73 -20.85 19.13
C SER A 22 1.68 -19.78 18.92
N SER A 23 1.62 -18.79 19.81
CA SER A 23 0.94 -17.54 19.50
C SER A 23 1.57 -17.04 18.21
N VAL A 24 0.84 -17.11 17.10
CA VAL A 24 1.21 -16.33 15.91
C VAL A 24 1.01 -14.90 16.35
N GLU A 25 2.09 -14.27 16.78
CA GLU A 25 2.12 -12.83 16.95
C GLU A 25 1.92 -12.28 15.53
N THR A 26 0.69 -11.88 15.21
CA THR A 26 0.40 -11.13 13.99
C THR A 26 1.22 -9.85 14.10
N GLN A 27 2.41 -9.88 13.50
CA GLN A 27 3.34 -8.77 13.55
C GLN A 27 2.67 -7.60 12.84
N THR A 28 2.13 -6.69 13.63
CA THR A 28 1.51 -5.46 13.14
C THR A 28 2.58 -4.67 12.40
N CYS A 29 2.28 -4.17 11.20
CA CYS A 29 3.25 -3.42 10.42
C CYS A 29 3.74 -2.20 11.20
N GLN A 30 5.06 -2.12 11.41
CA GLN A 30 5.72 -1.03 12.12
C GLN A 30 6.51 -0.13 11.15
N PRO A 31 6.70 1.15 11.50
CA PRO A 31 7.64 2.03 10.83
C PRO A 31 9.01 1.37 10.66
N SER A 32 9.57 1.45 9.45
CA SER A 32 10.91 0.92 9.15
C SER A 32 12.02 1.92 9.44
N GLY A 33 11.68 3.19 9.64
CA GLY A 33 12.62 4.25 9.95
C GLY A 33 12.04 5.63 9.71
N LYS A 34 12.93 6.63 9.63
CA LYS A 34 12.58 7.99 9.22
C LYS A 34 13.64 8.54 8.28
N ILE A 35 13.22 9.35 7.32
CA ILE A 35 14.11 10.14 6.46
C ILE A 35 13.96 11.62 6.79
N ARG A 36 15.00 12.40 6.49
CA ARG A 36 15.01 13.85 6.73
C ARG A 36 14.68 14.59 5.43
N GLY A 37 13.62 15.36 5.45
CA GLY A 37 13.16 16.16 4.33
C GLY A 37 14.22 17.15 3.86
N ARG A 38 14.31 17.27 2.53
CA ARG A 38 15.17 18.23 1.83
C ARG A 38 14.27 19.19 1.07
N LYS A 39 14.64 20.47 1.07
CA LYS A 39 13.95 21.47 0.26
C LYS A 39 14.23 21.21 -1.21
N ALA A 40 13.17 21.17 -2.02
CA ALA A 40 13.26 21.10 -3.47
C ALA A 40 14.02 22.33 -4.04
N PRO A 41 14.93 22.13 -5.01
CA PRO A 41 15.45 23.20 -5.86
C PRO A 41 14.32 23.98 -6.57
N PRO A 42 14.57 25.23 -7.00
CA PRO A 42 13.59 25.98 -7.79
C PRO A 42 13.18 25.23 -9.06
N GLY A 43 11.88 25.11 -9.30
CA GLY A 43 11.32 24.42 -10.47
C GLY A 43 11.22 22.90 -10.31
N GLN A 44 11.44 22.37 -9.10
CA GLN A 44 11.22 20.96 -8.75
C GLN A 44 10.14 20.87 -7.66
N CYS A 45 9.60 19.66 -7.48
CA CYS A 45 8.39 19.33 -6.75
C CYS A 45 7.11 19.82 -7.43
N ASN A 46 6.51 18.91 -8.21
CA ASN A 46 5.17 19.00 -8.74
C ASN A 46 4.15 19.00 -7.59
N LYS A 47 3.16 19.89 -7.69
CA LYS A 47 2.07 20.08 -6.74
C LYS A 47 0.69 19.86 -7.36
N GLU A 48 0.65 19.30 -8.56
CA GLU A 48 -0.59 18.83 -9.15
C GLU A 48 -1.26 17.79 -8.22
N ASN A 49 -2.58 17.65 -8.33
CA ASN A 49 -3.38 16.73 -7.52
C ASN A 49 -3.16 16.84 -5.99
N ASP A 50 -2.88 18.05 -5.50
CA ASP A 50 -2.62 18.35 -4.09
C ASP A 50 -1.36 17.67 -3.51
N SER A 51 -0.40 17.33 -4.36
CA SER A 51 0.89 16.78 -3.94
C SER A 51 1.71 17.76 -3.08
N ASP A 52 2.23 17.24 -1.97
CA ASP A 52 3.02 17.98 -0.99
C ASP A 52 4.51 17.93 -1.29
N CYS A 53 5.25 19.00 -0.96
CA CYS A 53 6.71 18.99 -1.01
C CYS A 53 7.34 18.72 0.36
N CYS A 54 8.48 18.04 0.36
CA CYS A 54 9.24 17.86 1.58
C CYS A 54 9.72 19.18 2.20
N VAL A 55 9.61 19.26 3.52
CA VAL A 55 10.03 20.43 4.31
C VAL A 55 11.44 20.18 4.84
N GLN A 56 12.33 21.16 4.64
CA GLN A 56 13.72 21.08 5.10
C GLN A 56 13.79 20.71 6.58
N GLY A 57 14.42 19.58 6.87
CA GLY A 57 14.67 19.11 8.24
C GLY A 57 13.49 18.44 8.95
N LYS A 58 12.28 18.42 8.37
CA LYS A 58 11.16 17.61 8.88
C LYS A 58 11.48 16.12 8.74
N LEU A 59 11.12 15.31 9.73
CA LEU A 59 11.28 13.87 9.65
C LEU A 59 10.01 13.23 9.09
N TYR A 60 10.17 12.40 8.06
CA TYR A 60 9.10 11.63 7.43
C TYR A 60 9.29 10.16 7.76
N THR A 61 8.21 9.48 8.12
CA THR A 61 8.24 8.05 8.45
C THR A 61 8.26 7.24 7.16
N ILE A 62 9.06 6.17 7.14
CA ILE A 62 9.10 5.22 6.02
C ILE A 62 8.64 3.84 6.47
N TYR A 63 8.13 3.07 5.52
CA TYR A 63 7.58 1.74 5.73
C TYR A 63 8.03 0.79 4.62
N LYS A 64 8.46 -0.41 5.03
CA LYS A 64 8.68 -1.57 4.14
C LYS A 64 7.50 -2.55 4.13
N CYS A 65 6.46 -2.24 4.90
CA CYS A 65 5.28 -3.07 5.09
C CYS A 65 4.02 -2.22 5.00
N SER A 66 2.89 -2.88 4.80
CA SER A 66 1.56 -2.29 4.82
C SER A 66 0.66 -3.04 5.81
N PRO A 67 -0.51 -2.50 6.20
CA PRO A 67 -1.47 -3.24 7.00
C PRO A 67 -1.82 -4.60 6.40
N GLN A 68 -2.20 -5.56 7.24
CA GLN A 68 -2.53 -6.90 6.78
C GLN A 68 -3.67 -6.89 5.75
N VAL A 69 -3.46 -7.57 4.63
CA VAL A 69 -4.48 -7.74 3.59
C VAL A 69 -5.53 -8.76 4.06
N SER A 70 -6.79 -8.47 3.79
CA SER A 70 -7.95 -9.30 4.15
C SER A 70 -9.03 -9.20 3.07
N GLY A 71 -10.17 -9.87 3.26
CA GLY A 71 -11.33 -9.70 2.37
C GLY A 71 -11.96 -8.30 2.41
N HIS A 72 -11.53 -7.42 3.33
CA HIS A 72 -11.99 -6.05 3.44
C HIS A 72 -10.86 -5.13 3.94
N THR A 73 -9.75 -5.13 3.20
CA THR A 73 -8.56 -4.32 3.50
C THR A 73 -8.92 -2.85 3.45
N LYS A 74 -8.82 -2.16 4.58
CA LYS A 74 -9.08 -0.72 4.66
C LYS A 74 -7.88 0.04 4.09
N ALA A 75 -8.15 1.03 3.24
CA ALA A 75 -7.14 1.86 2.62
C ALA A 75 -7.63 3.30 2.49
N LYS A 76 -6.68 4.20 2.22
CA LYS A 76 -6.96 5.54 1.71
C LYS A 76 -6.74 5.54 0.21
N LEU A 77 -7.75 6.00 -0.53
CA LEU A 77 -7.63 6.28 -1.95
C LEU A 77 -7.06 7.69 -2.09
N THR A 78 -6.00 7.85 -2.87
CA THR A 78 -5.47 9.14 -3.30
C THR A 78 -5.58 9.28 -4.81
N ILE A 79 -5.33 10.47 -5.34
CA ILE A 79 -5.38 10.75 -6.76
C ILE A 79 -3.97 10.94 -7.32
N ASN A 80 -3.69 10.30 -8.45
CA ASN A 80 -2.47 10.45 -9.20
C ASN A 80 -2.75 10.35 -10.71
N SER A 81 -1.95 11.05 -11.51
CA SER A 81 -1.89 10.90 -12.96
C SER A 81 -0.70 10.03 -13.36
N PHE A 82 -1.01 8.95 -14.07
CA PHE A 82 -0.03 8.02 -14.62
C PHE A 82 0.35 8.39 -16.06
N GLU A 83 -0.08 9.57 -16.54
CA GLU A 83 0.21 10.06 -17.87
C GLU A 83 1.62 10.62 -17.96
N LYS A 84 2.14 10.67 -19.19
CA LYS A 84 3.41 11.34 -19.43
C LYS A 84 3.28 12.84 -19.14
N GLY A 85 4.04 13.31 -18.15
CA GLY A 85 4.00 14.71 -17.74
C GLY A 85 2.89 15.03 -16.73
N GLY A 86 2.26 14.01 -16.14
CA GLY A 86 1.49 14.16 -14.91
C GLY A 86 2.39 14.28 -13.67
N ASP A 87 1.81 14.05 -12.50
CA ASP A 87 2.48 14.07 -11.19
C ASP A 87 3.22 12.79 -10.83
N GLY A 88 3.06 11.71 -11.59
CA GLY A 88 3.93 10.55 -11.52
C GLY A 88 5.35 10.85 -12.00
N ASP A 89 6.36 10.45 -11.21
CA ASP A 89 7.78 10.72 -11.48
C ASP A 89 8.31 10.06 -12.77
N GLY A 90 7.65 8.99 -13.25
CA GLY A 90 8.10 8.21 -14.41
C GLY A 90 7.06 7.21 -14.94
N PRO A 91 7.43 6.34 -15.90
CA PRO A 91 6.61 5.22 -16.34
C PRO A 91 6.41 4.21 -15.19
N SER A 92 5.29 3.52 -15.16
CA SER A 92 4.91 2.68 -14.03
C SER A 92 5.76 1.41 -13.87
N GLU A 93 6.04 1.03 -12.61
CA GLU A 93 6.98 -0.02 -12.19
C GLU A 93 6.66 -1.42 -12.73
N CYS A 94 5.38 -1.73 -13.01
CA CYS A 94 4.97 -3.05 -13.46
C CYS A 94 5.26 -3.33 -14.93
N ASP A 95 5.17 -2.32 -15.81
CA ASP A 95 5.24 -2.51 -17.26
C ASP A 95 6.07 -1.46 -18.01
N ASN A 96 6.66 -0.49 -17.28
CA ASN A 96 7.47 0.58 -17.83
C ASN A 96 6.72 1.41 -18.89
N GLN A 97 5.42 1.66 -18.65
CA GLN A 97 4.54 2.44 -19.51
C GLN A 97 3.86 3.56 -18.74
N TYR A 98 3.47 4.61 -19.47
CA TYR A 98 2.50 5.59 -18.97
C TYR A 98 1.08 5.09 -19.27
N HIS A 99 0.13 5.44 -18.40
CA HIS A 99 -1.28 5.04 -18.50
C HIS A 99 -2.16 6.29 -18.55
N SER A 100 -3.18 6.29 -19.40
CA SER A 100 -4.08 7.44 -19.51
C SER A 100 -4.91 7.64 -18.25
N ASP A 101 -5.21 8.89 -17.92
CA ASP A 101 -6.10 9.27 -16.82
C ASP A 101 -7.53 8.72 -16.99
N ASP A 102 -7.92 8.35 -18.21
CA ASP A 102 -9.19 7.70 -18.52
C ASP A 102 -9.15 6.16 -18.40
N THR A 103 -8.00 5.58 -18.03
CA THR A 103 -7.85 4.14 -17.77
C THR A 103 -7.86 3.86 -16.27
N PRO A 104 -8.70 2.95 -15.76
CA PRO A 104 -8.74 2.64 -14.33
C PRO A 104 -7.51 1.83 -13.89
N VAL A 105 -6.47 2.57 -13.48
CA VAL A 105 -5.21 2.03 -12.95
C VAL A 105 -4.90 2.61 -11.57
N VAL A 106 -4.07 1.87 -10.82
CA VAL A 106 -3.63 2.24 -9.46
C VAL A 106 -2.17 1.86 -9.19
N ALA A 107 -1.56 2.60 -8.27
CA ALA A 107 -0.39 2.19 -7.51
C ALA A 107 -0.79 1.68 -6.12
N LEU A 108 0.01 0.78 -5.54
CA LEU A 108 -0.18 0.31 -4.17
C LEU A 108 1.02 0.68 -3.31
N SER A 109 0.80 1.02 -2.04
CA SER A 109 1.91 1.16 -1.07
C SER A 109 2.85 -0.05 -1.10
N THR A 110 4.15 0.16 -0.93
CA THR A 110 5.22 -0.86 -1.03
C THR A 110 4.85 -2.24 -0.45
N GLY A 111 4.31 -2.28 0.77
CA GLY A 111 3.95 -3.56 1.40
C GLY A 111 2.81 -4.31 0.70
N TRP A 112 1.83 -3.59 0.15
CA TRP A 112 0.76 -4.17 -0.66
C TRP A 112 1.19 -4.43 -2.11
N PHE A 113 2.07 -3.61 -2.67
CA PHE A 113 2.68 -3.89 -3.97
C PHE A 113 3.43 -5.23 -3.97
N ASN A 114 4.07 -5.55 -2.84
CA ASN A 114 4.61 -6.87 -2.52
C ASN A 114 5.58 -7.38 -3.59
N ASN A 115 6.62 -6.59 -3.88
CA ASN A 115 7.66 -6.92 -4.87
C ASN A 115 7.07 -7.36 -6.22
N LYS A 116 6.16 -6.55 -6.78
CA LYS A 116 5.48 -6.80 -8.06
C LYS A 116 4.54 -8.00 -8.09
N GLN A 117 4.27 -8.70 -6.97
CA GLN A 117 3.39 -9.87 -6.99
C GLN A 117 1.95 -9.53 -7.38
N ARG A 118 1.51 -8.28 -7.18
CA ARG A 118 0.18 -7.81 -7.62
C ARG A 118 0.19 -7.11 -8.98
N CYS A 119 1.35 -6.99 -9.65
CA CYS A 119 1.44 -6.29 -10.92
C CYS A 119 0.51 -6.86 -11.98
N LEU A 120 -0.15 -5.96 -12.71
CA LEU A 120 -1.05 -6.23 -13.83
C LEU A 120 -2.30 -7.05 -13.46
N ASN A 121 -2.48 -7.36 -12.17
CA ASN A 121 -3.71 -7.92 -11.65
C ASN A 121 -4.72 -6.80 -11.34
N TYR A 122 -5.99 -7.16 -11.33
CA TYR A 122 -7.06 -6.24 -10.97
C TYR A 122 -7.41 -6.38 -9.49
N ILE A 123 -7.63 -5.24 -8.84
CA ILE A 123 -8.29 -5.17 -7.53
C ILE A 123 -9.66 -4.53 -7.68
N THR A 124 -10.60 -4.93 -6.81
CA THR A 124 -11.90 -4.26 -6.73
C THR A 124 -11.88 -3.27 -5.59
N ILE A 125 -12.04 -1.99 -5.91
CA ILE A 125 -12.08 -0.90 -4.94
C ILE A 125 -13.53 -0.60 -4.62
N TYR A 126 -13.87 -0.57 -3.34
CA TYR A 126 -15.18 -0.19 -2.82
C TYR A 126 -15.10 1.14 -2.09
N GLY A 127 -15.92 2.10 -2.51
CA GLY A 127 -15.98 3.45 -1.94
C GLY A 127 -17.25 4.17 -2.37
N ASN A 128 -17.77 5.09 -1.55
CA ASN A 128 -18.98 5.86 -1.84
C ASN A 128 -20.20 5.02 -2.26
N GLY A 129 -20.35 3.82 -1.68
CA GLY A 129 -21.43 2.87 -2.03
C GLY A 129 -21.33 2.28 -3.44
N ARG A 130 -20.22 2.50 -4.15
CA ARG A 130 -19.93 1.98 -5.49
C ARG A 130 -18.68 1.10 -5.46
N SER A 131 -18.40 0.48 -6.60
CA SER A 131 -17.15 -0.24 -6.82
C SER A 131 -16.61 -0.07 -8.23
N VAL A 132 -15.31 -0.27 -8.38
CA VAL A 132 -14.60 -0.23 -9.66
C VAL A 132 -13.47 -1.25 -9.64
N GLN A 133 -13.24 -1.93 -10.77
CA GLN A 133 -12.04 -2.72 -10.97
C GLN A 133 -10.94 -1.84 -11.54
N ALA A 134 -9.77 -1.85 -10.91
CA ALA A 134 -8.60 -1.12 -11.36
C ALA A 134 -7.39 -2.04 -11.45
N LYS A 135 -6.56 -1.83 -12.46
CA LYS A 135 -5.33 -2.60 -12.65
C LYS A 135 -4.20 -2.00 -11.81
N VAL A 136 -3.49 -2.84 -11.07
CA VAL A 136 -2.26 -2.44 -10.39
C VAL A 136 -1.16 -2.30 -11.42
N VAL A 137 -0.65 -1.09 -11.62
CA VAL A 137 0.40 -0.79 -12.59
C VAL A 137 1.68 -0.28 -11.93
N ASP A 138 1.61 0.17 -10.68
CA ASP A 138 2.73 0.88 -10.06
C ASP A 138 2.87 0.62 -8.55
N GLU A 139 4.01 1.08 -8.03
CA GLU A 139 4.29 1.15 -6.60
C GLU A 139 4.14 2.60 -6.10
N CYS A 140 3.39 2.81 -5.02
CA CYS A 140 3.44 4.04 -4.25
C CYS A 140 4.55 3.88 -3.20
N GLU A 141 5.75 4.39 -3.50
CA GLU A 141 6.95 4.06 -2.73
C GLU A 141 6.87 4.63 -1.31
N SER A 142 6.78 3.74 -0.31
CA SER A 142 6.78 4.13 1.11
C SER A 142 8.14 4.02 1.78
N THR A 143 9.18 3.62 1.04
CA THR A 143 10.54 3.38 1.55
C THR A 143 11.49 4.56 1.40
N MET A 144 11.23 5.46 0.45
CA MET A 144 12.06 6.62 0.13
C MET A 144 11.20 7.81 -0.31
N GLY A 145 11.84 8.96 -0.47
CA GLY A 145 11.22 10.23 -0.84
C GLY A 145 12.14 11.39 -0.45
N CYS A 146 11.68 12.62 -0.65
CA CYS A 146 12.41 13.85 -0.32
C CYS A 146 13.80 13.97 -0.98
N ASP A 147 13.96 13.40 -2.17
CA ASP A 147 15.18 13.48 -2.98
C ASP A 147 14.83 13.72 -4.46
N ALA A 148 15.84 13.75 -5.32
CA ALA A 148 15.66 14.12 -6.72
C ALA A 148 14.93 13.05 -7.56
N ASP A 149 14.96 11.78 -7.12
CA ASP A 149 14.33 10.68 -7.86
C ASP A 149 12.80 10.66 -7.63
N HIS A 150 12.34 11.29 -6.55
CA HIS A 150 10.93 11.37 -6.14
C HIS A 150 10.38 12.81 -6.21
N ASP A 151 10.99 13.65 -7.05
CA ASP A 151 10.70 15.08 -7.18
C ASP A 151 10.55 15.85 -5.84
N TYR A 152 11.28 15.42 -4.82
CA TYR A 152 11.23 15.94 -3.45
C TYR A 152 9.84 15.85 -2.77
N GLN A 153 8.97 14.96 -3.25
CA GLN A 153 7.72 14.58 -2.59
C GLN A 153 7.99 13.66 -1.38
N PRO A 154 7.13 13.65 -0.35
CA PRO A 154 7.29 12.78 0.81
C PRO A 154 7.11 11.30 0.44
N PRO A 155 7.67 10.37 1.24
CA PRO A 155 7.37 8.95 1.09
C PRO A 155 5.87 8.69 1.20
N CYS A 156 5.39 7.77 0.35
CA CYS A 156 4.01 7.34 0.38
C CYS A 156 3.64 6.75 1.76
N PRO A 157 2.44 7.04 2.31
CA PRO A 157 1.92 6.31 3.45
C PRO A 157 1.78 4.81 3.11
N ASN A 158 1.69 3.97 4.14
CA ASN A 158 1.74 2.51 3.94
C ASN A 158 0.39 1.84 3.70
N ASN A 159 -0.67 2.63 3.56
CA ASN A 159 -2.05 2.17 3.43
C ASN A 159 -2.80 2.87 2.28
N ILE A 160 -2.06 3.21 1.22
CA ILE A 160 -2.55 3.95 0.06
C ILE A 160 -2.87 3.00 -1.11
N VAL A 161 -3.98 3.30 -1.76
CA VAL A 161 -4.27 2.93 -3.15
C VAL A 161 -4.27 4.24 -3.93
N ASP A 162 -3.25 4.46 -4.74
CA ASP A 162 -3.08 5.74 -5.43
C ASP A 162 -3.62 5.63 -6.85
N ALA A 163 -4.60 6.45 -7.21
CA ALA A 163 -5.53 6.09 -8.27
C ALA A 163 -5.70 7.14 -9.35
N SER A 164 -5.77 6.66 -10.58
CA SER A 164 -6.12 7.45 -11.77
C SER A 164 -7.47 8.15 -11.62
N LYS A 165 -7.64 9.26 -12.35
CA LYS A 165 -8.90 10.02 -12.42
C LYS A 165 -10.10 9.14 -12.80
N ALA A 166 -9.91 8.15 -13.67
CA ALA A 166 -10.94 7.19 -14.04
C ALA A 166 -11.52 6.40 -12.86
N VAL A 167 -10.70 6.03 -11.87
CA VAL A 167 -11.13 5.31 -10.67
C VAL A 167 -12.05 6.21 -9.84
N TRP A 168 -11.66 7.46 -9.62
CA TRP A 168 -12.45 8.45 -8.90
C TRP A 168 -13.80 8.73 -9.57
N LYS A 169 -13.79 8.94 -10.90
CA LYS A 169 -15.01 9.11 -11.70
C LYS A 169 -15.93 7.89 -11.61
N ALA A 170 -15.38 6.67 -11.67
CA ALA A 170 -16.15 5.43 -11.58
C ALA A 170 -16.81 5.25 -10.19
N LEU A 171 -16.12 5.66 -9.12
CA LEU A 171 -16.69 5.71 -7.76
C LEU A 171 -17.73 6.83 -7.57
N GLY A 172 -17.92 7.68 -8.58
CA GLY A 172 -18.95 8.73 -8.58
C GLY A 172 -18.64 9.86 -7.60
N ILE A 173 -17.36 10.12 -7.32
CA ILE A 173 -16.92 11.22 -6.48
C ILE A 173 -16.86 12.49 -7.35
N PRO A 174 -17.53 13.59 -6.96
CA PRO A 174 -17.37 14.89 -7.63
C PRO A 174 -15.90 15.34 -7.63
N GLU A 175 -15.43 15.94 -8.73
CA GLU A 175 -14.03 16.41 -8.85
C GLU A 175 -13.64 17.42 -7.75
N SER A 176 -14.61 18.18 -7.23
CA SER A 176 -14.38 19.10 -6.10
C SER A 176 -14.02 18.41 -4.78
N ASP A 177 -14.30 17.11 -4.69
CA ASP A 177 -14.14 16.31 -3.48
C ASP A 177 -13.01 15.28 -3.66
N TRP A 178 -12.20 15.42 -4.72
CA TRP A 178 -11.00 14.61 -4.92
C TRP A 178 -9.89 15.05 -3.95
N GLY A 179 -9.04 14.10 -3.56
CA GLY A 179 -8.05 14.27 -2.50
C GLY A 179 -7.82 12.93 -1.81
N ASP A 180 -8.41 12.72 -0.63
CA ASP A 180 -8.41 11.44 0.05
C ASP A 180 -9.82 10.88 0.32
N LEU A 181 -9.98 9.57 0.15
CA LEU A 181 -11.22 8.86 0.43
C LEU A 181 -10.95 7.55 1.19
N ASP A 182 -11.72 7.28 2.24
CA ASP A 182 -11.71 5.96 2.88
C ASP A 182 -12.36 4.91 1.97
N ILE A 183 -11.62 3.86 1.66
CA ILE A 183 -12.05 2.76 0.80
C ILE A 183 -11.77 1.40 1.45
N SER A 184 -12.26 0.35 0.80
CA SER A 184 -11.85 -1.01 1.08
C SER A 184 -11.60 -1.79 -0.21
N TRP A 185 -10.74 -2.81 -0.13
CA TRP A 185 -10.48 -3.74 -1.23
C TRP A 185 -10.17 -5.15 -0.70
N PRO A 186 -10.61 -6.22 -1.37
CA PRO A 186 -10.29 -7.59 -1.00
C PRO A 186 -8.97 -8.04 -1.61
N ASP A 187 -8.23 -8.95 -0.96
CA ASP A 187 -7.24 -9.76 -1.68
C ASP A 187 -7.97 -10.58 -2.75
N ALA A 188 -7.39 -10.65 -3.95
CA ALA A 188 -7.97 -11.35 -5.10
C ALA A 188 -8.06 -12.87 -4.86
#